data_AF-T0G9N8-F1
#
_entry.id   AF-T0G9N8-F1
#
_cell.length_a   1.000
_cell.length_b   1.000
_cell.length_c   1.000
_cell.angle_alpha   90.00
_cell.angle_beta   90.00
_cell.angle_gamma   90.00
#
_symmetry.space_group_name_H-M   'P 1'
#
loop_
_entity.id
_entity.type
_entity.pdbx_description
1 polymer ?
#
loop_
_entity_poly.entity_id
_entity_poly.type
_entity_poly.pdbx_seq_one_letter_code
_entity_poly.pdbx_strand_id
1 'polypeptide(L)'
;MSRHYYDVLMLDQAGVTAEALARIELLEQVVHNKSLMFADKSASYDTAVLGTLRLSPDGAVLEKLDRDYSAMADMFMAAPPKFDALMKGLAAIEAAINGR
;
A
#
# COMPACT_ATOMS: atom_id res chain seq x y z
N MET A 1 -4.12 -11.10 -0.04
CA MET A 1 -4.32 -9.65 0.18
C MET A 1 -3.07 -9.04 0.83
N SER A 2 -2.53 -9.72 1.83
CA SER A 2 -1.40 -9.27 2.64
C SER A 2 -0.09 -9.13 1.90
N ARG A 3 0.11 -9.88 0.81
CA ARG A 3 1.27 -9.71 -0.07
C ARG A 3 1.41 -8.27 -0.58
N HIS A 4 0.32 -7.63 -1.00
CA HIS A 4 0.38 -6.24 -1.49
C HIS A 4 0.84 -5.26 -0.41
N TYR A 5 0.40 -5.45 0.83
CA TYR A 5 0.81 -4.62 1.96
C TYR A 5 2.28 -4.85 2.31
N TYR A 6 2.71 -6.12 2.34
CA TYR A 6 4.11 -6.48 2.56
C TYR A 6 5.02 -5.89 1.48
N ASP A 7 4.64 -6.04 0.20
CA ASP A 7 5.43 -5.55 -0.93
C ASP A 7 5.63 -4.04 -0.87
N VAL A 8 4.60 -3.27 -0.47
CA VAL A 8 4.73 -1.82 -0.27
C VAL A 8 5.79 -1.47 0.77
N LEU A 9 5.80 -2.17 1.91
CA LEU A 9 6.85 -1.97 2.92
C LEU A 9 8.24 -2.34 2.38
N MET A 10 8.37 -3.42 1.63
CA MET A 10 9.66 -3.84 1.07
C MET A 10 10.16 -2.86 0.01
N LEU A 11 9.26 -2.33 -0.83
CA LEU A 11 9.57 -1.30 -1.81
C LEU A 11 10.05 -0.01 -1.12
N ASP A 12 9.40 0.39 -0.03
CA ASP A 12 9.84 1.53 0.77
C ASP A 12 11.25 1.33 1.34
N GLN A 13 11.52 0.16 1.93
CA GLN A 13 12.84 -0.19 2.44
C GLN A 13 13.92 -0.23 1.36
N ALA A 14 13.54 -0.51 0.11
CA ALA A 14 14.41 -0.44 -1.05
C ALA A 14 14.59 0.98 -1.62
N GLY A 15 13.94 2.00 -1.03
CA GLY A 15 14.03 3.40 -1.47
C GLY A 15 13.02 3.81 -2.53
N VAL A 16 12.12 2.92 -2.94
CA VAL A 16 11.18 3.16 -4.05
C VAL A 16 10.16 4.24 -3.72
N THR A 17 9.77 4.40 -2.45
CA THR A 17 8.88 5.51 -2.05
C THR A 17 9.46 6.86 -2.41
N ALA A 18 10.76 7.07 -2.17
CA ALA A 18 11.43 8.33 -2.51
C ALA A 18 11.49 8.56 -4.02
N GLU A 19 11.78 7.50 -4.79
CA GLU A 19 11.76 7.54 -6.25
C GLU A 19 10.36 7.83 -6.82
N ALA A 20 9.33 7.18 -6.27
CA ALA A 20 7.93 7.37 -6.66
C ALA A 20 7.47 8.80 -6.38
N LEU A 21 7.83 9.35 -5.22
CA LEU A 21 7.51 10.74 -4.87
C LEU A 21 8.28 11.75 -5.73
N ALA A 22 9.39 11.38 -6.36
CA ALA A 22 10.06 12.23 -7.35
C ALA A 22 9.36 12.25 -8.72
N ARG A 23 8.38 11.36 -8.95
CA ARG A 23 7.67 11.17 -10.22
C ARG A 23 6.15 11.11 -10.02
N ILE A 24 5.61 12.15 -9.39
CA ILE A 24 4.19 12.21 -8.99
C ILE A 24 3.25 12.09 -10.19
N GLU A 25 3.68 12.53 -11.38
CA GLU A 25 2.95 12.38 -12.64
C GLU A 25 2.58 10.92 -12.96
N LEU A 26 3.34 9.94 -12.45
CA LEU A 26 3.02 8.53 -12.61
C LEU A 26 1.74 8.14 -11.88
N LEU A 27 1.38 8.82 -10.77
CA LEU A 27 0.11 8.59 -10.08
C LEU A 27 -1.06 8.90 -11.02
N GLU A 28 -1.04 10.06 -11.66
CA GLU A 28 -2.10 10.49 -12.58
C GLU A 28 -2.20 9.53 -13.78
N GLN A 29 -1.07 9.10 -14.34
CA GLN A 29 -1.05 8.12 -15.43
C GLN A 29 -1.63 6.78 -15.02
N VAL A 30 -1.29 6.29 -13.82
CA VAL A 30 -1.83 5.03 -13.27
C VAL A 30 -3.32 5.14 -13.02
N VAL A 31 -3.79 6.25 -12.42
CA VAL A 31 -5.22 6.53 -12.19
C VAL A 31 -5.98 6.57 -13.51
N HIS A 32 -5.45 7.28 -14.51
CA HIS A 32 -6.08 7.35 -15.82
C HIS A 32 -6.16 5.97 -16.49
N ASN A 33 -5.05 5.23 -16.54
CA ASN A 33 -5.04 3.89 -17.13
C ASN A 33 -5.99 2.94 -16.39
N LYS A 34 -6.01 2.96 -15.05
CA LYS A 34 -6.89 2.08 -14.26
C LYS A 34 -8.36 2.44 -14.39
N SER A 35 -8.70 3.72 -14.46
CA SER A 35 -10.10 4.14 -14.66
C SER A 35 -10.65 3.71 -16.02
N LEU A 36 -9.80 3.55 -17.04
CA LEU A 36 -10.20 3.07 -18.36
C LEU A 36 -10.18 1.54 -18.50
N MET A 37 -9.11 0.88 -18.03
CA MET A 37 -8.87 -0.55 -18.26
C MET A 37 -9.39 -1.46 -17.15
N PHE A 38 -9.54 -0.92 -15.93
CA PHE A 38 -9.88 -1.68 -14.72
C PHE A 38 -10.97 -0.96 -13.92
N ALA A 39 -11.92 -0.34 -14.62
CA ALA A 39 -13.05 0.34 -14.03
C ALA A 39 -13.81 -0.61 -13.09
N ASP A 40 -13.81 -0.28 -11.80
CA ASP A 40 -14.52 -1.02 -10.77
C ASP A 40 -15.30 -0.01 -9.93
N LYS A 41 -16.59 -0.28 -9.67
CA LYS A 41 -17.46 0.60 -8.88
C LYS A 41 -17.02 0.71 -7.41
N SER A 42 -16.22 -0.23 -6.93
CA SER A 42 -15.63 -0.22 -5.60
C SER A 42 -14.30 0.52 -5.52
N ALA A 43 -13.71 0.89 -6.67
CA ALA A 43 -12.46 1.62 -6.72
C ALA A 43 -12.70 3.14 -6.82
N SER A 44 -12.13 3.90 -5.89
CA SER A 44 -12.21 5.36 -5.85
C SER A 44 -11.05 5.99 -6.63
N TYR A 45 -10.96 5.71 -7.94
CA TYR A 45 -9.87 6.24 -8.78
C TYR A 45 -9.90 7.77 -8.89
N ASP A 46 -11.09 8.36 -8.87
CA ASP A 46 -11.33 9.80 -8.93
C ASP A 46 -10.78 10.57 -7.72
N THR A 47 -10.65 9.91 -6.57
CA THR A 47 -10.11 10.50 -5.35
C THR A 47 -8.69 10.03 -5.01
N ALA A 48 -8.05 9.25 -5.89
CA ALA A 48 -6.71 8.71 -5.69
C ALA A 48 -5.63 9.76 -6.03
N VAL A 49 -5.53 10.81 -5.20
CA VAL A 49 -4.58 11.92 -5.34
C VAL A 49 -3.67 12.00 -4.10
N LEU A 50 -2.56 12.72 -4.20
CA LEU A 50 -1.73 12.97 -3.02
C LEU A 50 -2.55 13.70 -1.93
N GLY A 51 -2.30 13.34 -0.67
CA GLY A 51 -3.04 13.86 0.47
C GLY A 51 -4.27 13.03 0.85
N THR A 52 -4.77 12.18 -0.04
CA THR A 52 -5.98 11.35 0.20
C THR A 52 -5.71 9.85 0.13
N LEU A 53 -4.49 9.43 -0.23
CA LEU A 53 -4.17 8.02 -0.36
C LEU A 53 -4.20 7.32 1.01
N ARG A 54 -4.78 6.12 1.05
CA ARG A 54 -4.89 5.31 2.26
C ARG A 54 -4.20 3.97 2.07
N LEU A 55 -3.15 3.74 2.84
CA LEU A 55 -2.40 2.47 2.88
C LEU A 55 -2.69 1.68 4.16
N SER A 56 -3.11 2.37 5.23
CA SER A 56 -3.35 1.79 6.54
C SER A 56 -4.82 1.38 6.66
N PRO A 57 -5.14 0.07 6.66
CA PRO A 57 -6.52 -0.38 6.77
C PRO A 57 -7.03 -0.26 8.21
N ASP A 58 -8.35 -0.23 8.37
CA ASP A 58 -9.02 -0.18 9.66
C ASP A 58 -10.15 -1.22 9.78
N GLY A 59 -10.67 -1.36 11.00
CA GLY A 59 -11.82 -2.21 11.33
C GLY A 59 -11.68 -3.64 10.81
N ALA A 60 -12.74 -4.14 10.14
CA ALA A 60 -12.79 -5.50 9.62
C ALA A 60 -11.70 -5.82 8.59
N VAL A 61 -11.20 -4.81 7.86
CA VAL A 61 -10.14 -4.98 6.86
C VAL A 61 -8.81 -5.26 7.55
N LEU A 62 -8.52 -4.56 8.66
CA LEU A 62 -7.32 -4.76 9.47
C LEU A 62 -7.28 -6.19 10.07
N GLU A 63 -8.39 -6.63 10.67
CA GLU A 63 -8.46 -7.98 11.24
C GLU A 63 -8.32 -9.08 10.19
N LYS A 64 -8.93 -8.88 9.01
CA LYS A 64 -8.78 -9.80 7.88
C LYS A 64 -7.34 -9.85 7.40
N LEU A 65 -6.67 -8.69 7.35
CA LEU A 65 -5.28 -8.57 6.94
C LEU A 65 -4.35 -9.30 7.92
N ASP A 66 -4.55 -9.16 9.23
CA ASP A 66 -3.74 -9.85 10.24
C ASP A 66 -3.82 -11.39 10.09
N ARG A 67 -5.03 -11.91 9.91
CA ARG A 67 -5.25 -13.34 9.66
C ARG A 67 -4.62 -13.82 8.36
N ASP A 68 -4.82 -13.09 7.26
CA ASP A 68 -4.23 -13.42 5.96
C ASP A 68 -2.71 -13.32 6.00
N TYR A 69 -2.13 -12.36 6.74
CA TYR A 69 -0.69 -12.20 6.89
C TYR A 69 -0.06 -13.33 7.67
N SER A 70 -0.69 -13.72 8.79
CA SER A 70 -0.26 -14.86 9.60
C SER A 70 -0.29 -16.17 8.81
N ALA A 71 -1.29 -16.35 7.94
CA ALA A 71 -1.40 -17.54 7.08
C ALA A 71 -0.33 -17.60 5.98
N MET A 72 0.35 -16.48 5.66
CA MET A 72 1.45 -16.46 4.70
C MET A 72 2.79 -16.89 5.32
N ALA A 73 2.87 -17.19 6.62
CA ALA A 73 4.13 -17.49 7.32
C ALA A 73 4.98 -18.54 6.58
N ASP A 74 4.36 -19.62 6.10
CA ASP A 74 5.03 -20.72 5.39
C ASP A 74 5.54 -20.33 3.99
N MET A 75 5.12 -19.19 3.46
CA MET A 75 5.55 -18.70 2.15
C MET A 75 6.89 -17.96 2.20
N PHE A 76 7.32 -17.54 3.39
CA PHE A 76 8.51 -16.72 3.54
C PHE A 76 9.76 -17.59 3.76
N MET A 77 10.80 -17.33 2.95
CA MET A 77 12.11 -18.00 3.09
C MET A 77 12.90 -17.53 4.32
N ALA A 78 12.56 -16.35 4.85
CA ALA A 78 13.12 -15.77 6.07
C ALA A 78 12.00 -15.13 6.88
N ALA A 79 12.20 -14.97 8.19
CA ALA A 79 11.18 -14.39 9.06
C ALA A 79 10.75 -13.00 8.55
N PRO A 80 9.48 -12.79 8.18
CA PRO A 80 9.01 -11.50 7.73
C PRO A 80 8.88 -10.52 8.91
N PRO A 81 8.72 -9.21 8.67
CA PRO A 81 8.42 -8.25 9.72
C PRO A 81 7.18 -8.66 10.51
N LYS A 82 7.13 -8.31 11.80
CA LYS A 82 5.92 -8.51 12.60
C LYS A 82 4.78 -7.67 12.03
N PHE A 83 3.54 -8.14 12.18
CA PHE A 83 2.36 -7.43 11.69
C PHE A 83 2.28 -5.97 12.20
N ASP A 84 2.58 -5.72 13.48
CA ASP A 84 2.65 -4.37 14.04
C ASP A 84 3.72 -3.48 13.35
N ALA A 85 4.87 -4.05 13.01
CA ALA A 85 5.91 -3.34 12.26
C ALA A 85 5.46 -3.05 10.82
N LEU A 86 4.74 -3.98 10.19
CA LEU A 86 4.12 -3.77 8.89
C LEU A 86 3.15 -2.60 8.92
N MET A 87 2.23 -2.56 9.91
CA MET A 87 1.23 -1.50 10.03
C MET A 87 1.87 -0.14 10.32
N LYS A 88 2.88 -0.09 11.21
CA LYS A 88 3.64 1.14 11.49
C LYS A 88 4.38 1.66 10.26
N GLY A 89 4.98 0.77 9.48
CA GLY A 89 5.66 1.14 8.24
C GLY A 89 4.69 1.73 7.21
N LEU A 90 3.54 1.08 6.99
CA LEU A 90 2.50 1.60 6.09
C LEU A 90 1.97 2.97 6.53
N ALA A 91 1.75 3.17 7.83
CA ALA A 91 1.32 4.46 8.35
C ALA A 91 2.36 5.56 8.13
N ALA A 92 3.65 5.24 8.26
CA ALA A 92 4.74 6.18 7.99
C ALA A 92 4.84 6.52 6.49
N ILE A 93 4.70 5.52 5.61
CA ILE A 93 4.68 5.71 4.15
C ILE A 93 3.48 6.58 3.75
N GLU A 94 2.29 6.28 4.28
CA GLU A 94 1.08 7.07 4.04
C GLU A 94 1.27 8.53 4.45
N ALA A 95 1.83 8.77 5.64
CA ALA A 95 2.13 10.12 6.11
C ALA A 95 3.15 10.85 5.23
N ALA A 96 4.19 10.15 4.75
CA ALA A 96 5.20 10.73 3.86
C ALA A 96 4.62 11.08 2.49
N ILE A 97 3.76 10.23 1.94
CA ILE A 97 3.10 10.46 0.65
C ILE A 97 2.11 11.62 0.75
N ASN A 98 1.30 11.65 1.81
CA ASN A 98 0.24 12.65 1.99
C ASN A 98 0.74 13.98 2.59
N GLY A 99 1.94 14.01 3.18
CA GLY A 99 2.56 15.22 3.72
C GLY A 99 3.36 16.05 2.71
N ARG A 100 3.30 15.68 1.42
CA ARG A 100 4.02 16.33 0.33
C ARG A 100 3.20 17.42 -0.36
#